data_AF-A0A382SEU9-F1
#
_entry.id   AF-A0A382SEU9-F1
#
_cell.length_a   1.000
_cell.length_b   1.000
_cell.length_c   1.000
_cell.angle_alpha   90.00
_cell.angle_beta   90.00
_cell.angle_gamma   90.00
#
_symmetry.space_group_name_H-M   'P 1'
#
loop_
_entity.id
_entity.type
_entity.pdbx_description
1 polymer ?
#
loop_
_entity_poly.entity_id
_entity_poly.type
_entity_poly.pdbx_seq_one_letter_code
_entity_poly.pdbx_strand_id
1 'polypeptide(L)'
;VIYRETGQYKATYDADQQIFPIAQDRYIFFAFMAFLVIYPVFFGSDYLFQVVLYPIMGLGLCALGLNILTGYCGQISLGTGGFMAI
;
A
#
# COMPACT_ATOMS: atom_id res chain seq x y z
N VAL A 1 -18.99 9.59 14.66
CA VAL A 1 -18.85 8.50 13.66
C VAL A 1 -18.69 9.16 12.30
N ILE A 2 -17.47 9.19 11.75
CA ILE A 2 -17.11 10.01 10.57
C ILE A 2 -17.54 9.32 9.26
N TYR A 3 -17.73 8.00 9.28
CA TYR A 3 -18.23 7.23 8.15
C TYR A 3 -19.76 7.20 8.17
N ARG A 4 -20.40 7.69 7.10
CA ARG A 4 -21.85 7.58 6.90
C ARG A 4 -22.11 6.40 5.97
N GLU A 5 -22.31 5.22 6.55
CA GLU A 5 -22.70 4.02 5.80
C GLU A 5 -24.18 4.05 5.37
N THR A 6 -25.00 4.90 6.01
CA THR A 6 -26.42 5.06 5.72
C THR A 6 -26.62 5.71 4.34
N GLY A 7 -26.99 4.91 3.34
CA GLY A 7 -27.26 5.35 1.95
C GLY A 7 -26.41 4.67 0.87
N GLN A 8 -25.42 3.86 1.24
CA GLN A 8 -24.62 3.05 0.30
C GLN A 8 -25.24 1.66 0.13
N TYR A 9 -26.35 1.57 -0.61
CA TYR A 9 -27.04 0.30 -0.84
C TYR A 9 -26.31 -0.53 -1.89
N LYS A 10 -25.86 -1.74 -1.51
CA LYS A 10 -25.31 -2.73 -2.43
C LYS A 10 -26.46 -3.54 -3.03
N ALA A 11 -26.82 -3.27 -4.29
CA ALA A 11 -27.96 -3.92 -4.96
C ALA A 11 -27.58 -5.20 -5.75
N THR A 12 -26.30 -5.55 -5.83
CA THR A 12 -25.80 -6.65 -6.67
C THR A 12 -24.60 -7.32 -6.02
N TYR A 13 -24.44 -8.64 -6.21
CA TYR A 13 -23.32 -9.42 -5.65
C TYR A 13 -21.94 -8.87 -6.07
N ASP A 14 -21.81 -8.36 -7.30
CA ASP A 14 -20.57 -7.73 -7.78
C ASP A 14 -20.22 -6.44 -7.01
N ALA A 15 -21.22 -5.73 -6.48
CA ALA A 15 -21.00 -4.57 -5.62
C ALA A 15 -20.54 -4.97 -4.21
N ASP A 16 -20.75 -6.23 -3.81
CA ASP A 16 -20.32 -6.76 -2.51
C ASP A 16 -18.90 -7.31 -2.54
N GLN A 17 -18.42 -7.77 -3.70
CA GLN A 17 -17.03 -8.21 -3.90
C GLN A 17 -16.01 -7.07 -4.04
N GLN A 18 -16.43 -5.81 -3.91
CA GLN A 18 -15.52 -4.66 -4.04
C GLN A 18 -14.57 -4.54 -2.83
N ILE A 19 -13.27 -4.36 -3.12
CA ILE A 19 -12.22 -4.17 -2.12
C ILE A 19 -12.48 -2.93 -1.23
N PHE A 20 -13.04 -1.87 -1.82
CA PHE A 20 -13.43 -0.65 -1.10
C PHE A 20 -14.93 -0.37 -1.28
N PRO A 21 -15.79 -0.88 -0.39
CA PRO A 21 -17.23 -0.70 -0.50
C PRO A 21 -17.69 0.72 -0.13
N ILE A 22 -16.89 1.46 0.65
CA ILE A 22 -17.18 2.83 1.06
C ILE A 22 -16.59 3.79 0.02
N ALA A 23 -17.45 4.63 -0.58
CA ALA A 23 -17.01 5.60 -1.59
C ALA A 23 -15.99 6.61 -1.04
N GLN A 24 -16.12 7.02 0.22
CA GLN A 24 -15.18 7.94 0.88
C GLN A 24 -13.77 7.34 0.94
N ASP A 25 -13.64 6.11 1.42
CA ASP A 25 -12.37 5.39 1.51
C ASP A 25 -11.73 5.23 0.14
N ARG A 26 -12.54 4.94 -0.88
CA ARG A 26 -12.08 4.85 -2.28
C ARG A 26 -11.48 6.18 -2.76
N TYR A 27 -12.14 7.30 -2.53
CA TYR A 27 -11.61 8.62 -2.92
C TYR A 27 -10.37 8.99 -2.11
N ILE A 28 -10.34 8.71 -0.82
CA ILE A 28 -9.17 8.96 0.04
C ILE A 28 -7.99 8.12 -0.43
N PHE A 29 -8.20 6.84 -0.74
CA PHE A 29 -7.17 5.95 -1.26
C PHE A 29 -6.60 6.48 -2.58
N PHE A 30 -7.46 6.84 -3.54
CA PHE A 30 -6.99 7.40 -4.81
C PHE A 30 -6.29 8.75 -4.65
N ALA A 31 -6.77 9.61 -3.75
CA ALA A 31 -6.12 10.88 -3.44
C ALA A 31 -4.74 10.67 -2.81
N PHE A 32 -4.63 9.72 -1.89
CA PHE A 32 -3.35 9.34 -1.27
C PHE A 32 -2.37 8.76 -2.28
N MET A 33 -2.85 7.87 -3.16
CA MET A 33 -2.02 7.30 -4.23
C MET A 33 -1.54 8.37 -5.20
N ALA A 34 -2.43 9.29 -5.60
CA ALA A 34 -2.09 10.41 -6.46
C ALA A 34 -1.04 11.33 -5.79
N PHE A 35 -1.21 11.62 -4.49
CA PHE A 35 -0.23 12.39 -3.73
C PHE A 35 1.14 11.70 -3.71
N LEU A 36 1.19 10.39 -3.47
CA LEU A 36 2.44 9.62 -3.37
C LEU A 36 3.20 9.56 -4.70
N VAL A 37 2.53 9.75 -5.84
CA VAL A 37 3.17 9.83 -7.16
C VAL A 37 3.53 11.26 -7.53
N ILE A 38 2.59 12.20 -7.37
CA ILE A 38 2.76 13.59 -7.81
C ILE A 38 3.81 14.31 -6.95
N TYR A 39 3.76 14.14 -5.63
CA TYR A 39 4.67 14.83 -4.72
C TYR A 39 6.16 14.57 -5.01
N PRO A 40 6.66 13.32 -5.06
CA PRO A 40 8.08 13.08 -5.35
C PRO A 40 8.49 13.49 -6.77
N VAL A 41 7.59 13.46 -7.76
CA VAL A 41 7.91 13.88 -9.13
C VAL A 41 8.20 15.37 -9.22
N PHE A 42 7.44 16.21 -8.51
CA PHE A 42 7.60 17.68 -8.59
C PHE A 42 8.46 18.26 -7.46
N PHE A 43 8.53 17.61 -6.30
CA PHE A 43 9.21 18.12 -5.10
C PHE A 43 10.28 17.17 -4.57
N GLY A 44 10.60 16.09 -5.27
CA GLY A 44 11.61 15.13 -4.85
C GLY A 44 13.02 15.69 -4.96
N SER A 45 13.77 15.62 -3.87
CA SER A 45 15.22 15.85 -3.85
C SER A 45 15.98 14.54 -4.03
N ASP A 46 17.26 14.61 -4.43
CA ASP A 46 18.12 13.42 -4.51
C ASP A 46 18.14 12.61 -3.20
N TYR A 47 18.09 13.30 -2.06
CA TYR A 47 17.98 12.67 -0.76
C TYR A 47 16.69 11.84 -0.61
N LEU A 48 15.54 12.40 -1.00
CA LEU A 48 14.25 11.70 -0.94
C LEU A 48 14.29 10.41 -1.77
N PHE A 49 14.85 10.47 -2.98
CA PHE A 49 14.93 9.31 -3.86
C PHE A 49 15.93 8.26 -3.36
N GLN A 50 17.17 8.66 -3.08
CA GLN A 50 18.24 7.72 -2.76
C GLN A 50 18.13 7.12 -1.36
N VAL A 51 17.71 7.92 -0.37
CA VAL A 51 17.71 7.49 1.04
C VAL A 51 16.36 6.87 1.43
N VAL A 52 15.25 7.33 0.84
CA VAL A 52 13.90 6.92 1.27
C VAL A 52 13.20 6.07 0.22
N LEU A 53 13.01 6.60 -0.99
CA LEU A 53 12.14 5.99 -1.99
C LEU A 53 12.71 4.67 -2.55
N TYR A 54 13.95 4.69 -3.04
CA TYR A 54 14.55 3.49 -3.63
C TYR A 54 14.68 2.32 -2.65
N PRO A 55 15.15 2.53 -1.40
CA PRO A 55 15.23 1.44 -0.42
C PRO A 55 13.86 0.85 -0.06
N ILE A 56 12.85 1.68 0.18
CA ILE A 56 11.50 1.20 0.53
C ILE A 56 10.90 0.37 -0.61
N MET A 57 11.04 0.84 -1.85
CA MET A 57 10.53 0.11 -3.01
C MET A 57 11.27 -1.21 -3.26
N GLY A 58 12.60 -1.19 -3.18
CA GLY A 58 13.44 -2.39 -3.39
C GLY A 58 13.21 -3.45 -2.31
N LEU A 59 13.32 -3.06 -1.04
CA LEU A 59 13.13 -3.98 0.10
C LEU A 59 11.68 -4.48 0.18
N GLY A 60 10.70 -3.60 -0.09
CA GLY A 60 9.29 -3.98 -0.14
C GLY A 60 8.98 -5.01 -1.24
N LEU A 61 9.54 -4.82 -2.44
CA LEU A 61 9.38 -5.78 -3.54
C LEU A 61 10.03 -7.13 -3.19
N CYS A 62 11.24 -7.11 -2.63
CA CYS A 62 11.91 -8.33 -2.17
C CYS A 62 11.11 -9.06 -1.09
N ALA A 63 10.53 -8.34 -0.12
CA ALA A 63 9.70 -8.92 0.93
C ALA A 63 8.41 -9.53 0.36
N LEU A 64 7.76 -8.87 -0.59
CA LEU A 64 6.60 -9.44 -1.29
C LEU A 64 6.95 -10.70 -2.07
N GLY A 65 8.07 -10.67 -2.83
CA GLY A 65 8.55 -11.83 -3.57
C GLY A 65 8.86 -13.03 -2.68
N LEU A 66 9.47 -12.77 -1.51
CA LEU A 66 9.74 -13.79 -0.51
C LEU A 66 8.45 -14.39 0.05
N ASN A 67 7.47 -13.55 0.43
CA ASN A 67 6.18 -14.01 0.97
C ASN A 67 5.39 -14.87 -0.02
N ILE A 68 5.52 -14.61 -1.33
CA ILE A 68 4.92 -15.43 -2.39
C ILE A 68 5.62 -16.80 -2.46
N LEU A 69 6.96 -16.84 -2.40
CA LEU A 69 7.74 -18.08 -2.56
C LEU A 69 7.70 -18.99 -1.33
N THR A 70 7.79 -18.42 -0.12
CA THR A 70 7.86 -19.19 1.14
C THR A 70 6.49 -19.49 1.74
N GLY A 71 5.43 -18.92 1.17
CA GLY A 71 4.09 -18.90 1.77
C GLY A 71 4.02 -17.97 2.99
N TYR A 72 2.82 -17.52 3.33
CA TYR A 72 2.53 -16.59 4.43
C TYR A 72 2.82 -17.14 5.86
N CYS A 73 3.64 -18.18 6.00
CA CYS A 73 4.02 -18.76 7.30
C CYS A 73 5.00 -17.89 8.12
N GLY A 74 5.42 -16.72 7.62
CA GLY A 74 5.94 -15.58 8.40
C GLY A 74 7.29 -15.73 9.12
N GLN A 75 7.82 -16.95 9.29
CA GLN A 75 9.01 -17.18 10.12
C GLN A 75 10.35 -16.76 9.46
N ILE A 76 10.45 -16.75 8.13
CA ILE A 76 11.65 -16.30 7.39
C ILE A 76 11.60 -14.79 7.05
N SER A 77 10.39 -14.22 7.00
CA SER A 77 10.15 -12.79 6.69
C SER A 77 10.67 -11.86 7.80
N LEU A 78 10.56 -12.26 9.07
CA LEU A 78 11.12 -11.53 10.22
C LEU A 78 12.66 -11.53 10.26
N GLY A 79 13.31 -12.61 9.79
CA GLY A 79 14.77 -12.69 9.73
C GLY A 79 15.36 -11.80 8.63
N THR A 80 14.75 -11.76 7.44
CA THR A 80 15.25 -10.96 6.32
C THR A 80 15.04 -9.45 6.51
N GLY A 81 13.93 -9.03 7.11
CA GLY A 81 13.71 -7.62 7.47
C GLY A 81 14.69 -7.08 8.52
N GLY A 82 15.16 -7.94 9.43
CA GLY A 82 16.20 -7.59 10.43
C GLY A 82 17.63 -7.56 9.87
N PHE A 83 17.94 -8.36 8.85
CA PHE A 83 19.29 -8.43 8.26
C PHE A 83 19.47 -7.50 7.04
N MET A 84 18.41 -7.10 6.34
CA MET A 84 18.49 -6.10 5.25
C MET A 84 18.27 -4.66 5.75
N ALA A 85 18.00 -4.46 7.04
CA ALA A 85 18.06 -3.17 7.71
C ALA A 85 19.49 -2.86 8.19
N ILE A 86 20.49 -3.01 7.31
CA ILE A 86 21.87 -2.51 7.43
C ILE A 86 22.35 -2.12 6.04
#